data_AF-A0A2X0REY9-F1
#
_entry.id   AF-A0A2X0REY9-F1
#
_cell.length_a   1.000
_cell.length_b   1.000
_cell.length_c   1.000
_cell.angle_alpha   90.00
_cell.angle_beta   90.00
_cell.angle_gamma   90.00
#
_symmetry.space_group_name_H-M   'P 1'
#
loop_
_entity.id
_entity.type
_entity.pdbx_description
1 polymer ?
#
loop_
_entity_poly.entity_id
_entity_poly.type
_entity_poly.pdbx_seq_one_letter_code
_entity_poly.pdbx_strand_id
1 'polypeptide(L)'
;MLMIQQIEDSLETFVPLESGKRGQRCRGANSHGHDVTLLEGLGRAFYWQKLLDSGVMPSGSAIARAEKLHPSVVNELLRLTLLAPDIVGQFLAGRQPWRLNLMWFQRNPLPVDWQEQRQLMQCFEEEE
;
A
#
# COMPACT_ATOMS: atom_id res chain seq x y z
N MET A 1 29.93 21.32 13.77
CA MET A 1 29.47 21.51 12.38
C MET A 1 30.41 20.68 11.50
N LEU A 2 29.84 19.86 10.61
CA LEU A 2 30.39 18.63 9.99
C LEU A 2 30.35 17.37 10.87
N MET A 3 29.23 16.63 10.76
CA MET A 3 29.13 15.16 10.77
C MET A 3 27.67 14.79 10.43
N ILE A 4 27.23 15.11 9.21
CA ILE A 4 25.99 14.58 8.63
C ILE A 4 26.39 13.64 7.49
N GLN A 5 27.27 12.68 7.79
CA GLN A 5 27.83 11.78 6.79
C GLN A 5 27.79 10.31 7.23
N GLN A 6 26.71 9.87 7.88
CA GLN A 6 26.56 8.45 8.26
C GLN A 6 25.15 7.88 8.10
N ILE A 7 24.27 8.48 7.28
CA ILE A 7 23.03 7.82 6.85
C ILE A 7 22.93 7.79 5.32
N GLU A 8 24.09 7.62 4.68
CA GLU A 8 24.22 7.14 3.30
C GLU A 8 24.88 5.76 3.41
N ASP A 9 24.11 4.70 3.64
CA ASP A 9 24.52 3.32 3.25
C ASP A 9 23.40 2.27 3.37
N SER A 10 22.28 2.55 4.07
CA SER A 10 21.18 1.57 4.20
C SER A 10 19.93 1.91 3.40
N LEU A 11 20.04 2.75 2.36
CA LEU A 11 19.04 2.75 1.29
C LEU A 11 19.28 1.50 0.45
N GLU A 12 18.95 0.35 1.04
CA GLU A 12 18.89 -0.92 0.32
C GLU A 12 18.07 -0.66 -0.93
N THR A 13 18.80 -0.78 -2.02
CA THR A 13 18.38 -0.84 -3.40
C THR A 13 16.97 -1.39 -3.48
N PHE A 14 16.06 -0.56 -3.98
CA PHE A 14 14.78 -1.02 -4.50
C PHE A 14 15.06 -2.20 -5.42
N VAL A 15 14.79 -3.43 -4.95
CA VAL A 15 14.80 -4.62 -5.80
C VAL A 15 13.59 -4.44 -6.71
N PRO A 16 13.77 -4.15 -8.00
CA PRO A 16 12.65 -4.10 -8.90
C PRO A 16 12.16 -5.54 -9.01
N LEU A 17 11.02 -5.85 -8.39
CA LEU A 17 10.25 -7.03 -8.77
C LEU A 17 9.70 -6.74 -10.16
N GLU A 18 10.52 -6.95 -11.19
CA GLU A 18 10.05 -6.97 -12.56
C GLU A 18 9.11 -8.16 -12.69
N SER A 19 7.81 -7.90 -12.52
CA SER A 19 6.74 -8.82 -12.91
C SER A 19 6.71 -8.92 -14.43
N GLY A 20 7.69 -9.66 -14.96
CA GLY A 20 7.71 -10.09 -16.34
C GLY A 20 6.40 -10.83 -16.61
N LYS A 21 5.57 -10.26 -17.50
CA LYS A 21 4.30 -10.83 -17.96
C LYS A 21 4.52 -12.19 -18.61
N ARG A 22 4.69 -13.26 -17.83
CA ARG A 22 4.44 -14.63 -18.27
C ARG A 22 3.06 -15.02 -17.80
N GLY A 23 2.21 -15.37 -18.77
CA GLY A 23 0.77 -15.50 -18.61
C GLY A 23 0.38 -16.26 -17.35
N GLN A 24 -0.21 -15.54 -16.39
CA GLN A 24 -0.72 -16.13 -15.17
C GLN A 24 -2.19 -16.51 -15.40
N ARG A 25 -2.40 -17.76 -15.84
CA ARG A 25 -3.67 -18.44 -15.56
C ARG A 25 -3.56 -19.04 -14.17
N CYS A 26 -3.89 -18.25 -13.15
CA CYS A 26 -4.24 -18.77 -11.84
C CYS A 26 -5.74 -18.58 -11.66
N ARG A 27 -6.52 -19.56 -12.15
CA ARG A 27 -7.89 -19.79 -11.70
C ARG A 27 -7.83 -21.02 -10.81
N GLY A 28 -7.96 -20.82 -9.50
CA GLY A 28 -8.16 -21.84 -8.47
C GLY A 28 -8.67 -21.11 -7.22
N ALA A 29 -9.98 -21.09 -6.98
CA ALA A 29 -10.69 -22.03 -6.12
C ALA A 29 -10.25 -21.92 -4.64
N ASN A 30 -11.05 -21.20 -3.84
CA ASN A 30 -11.11 -21.18 -2.36
C ASN A 30 -9.80 -21.40 -1.59
N SER A 31 -8.95 -20.37 -1.50
CA SER A 31 -7.92 -20.30 -0.45
C SER A 31 -7.59 -18.83 -0.13
N HIS A 32 -7.43 -18.54 1.17
CA HIS A 32 -7.07 -17.24 1.72
C HIS A 32 -5.66 -16.84 1.27
N GLY A 33 -5.54 -16.35 0.04
CA GLY A 33 -4.27 -15.96 -0.58
C GLY A 33 -4.03 -14.46 -0.48
N HIS A 34 -2.79 -14.07 -0.25
CA HIS A 34 -2.37 -12.67 -0.25
C HIS A 34 -2.68 -12.00 -1.61
N ASP A 35 -3.35 -10.85 -1.58
CA ASP A 35 -3.41 -9.95 -2.74
C ASP A 35 -2.06 -9.24 -2.87
N VAL A 36 -1.18 -9.80 -3.71
CA VAL A 36 0.16 -9.27 -3.98
C VAL A 36 0.09 -7.81 -4.43
N THR A 37 -0.94 -7.43 -5.19
CA THR A 37 -1.09 -6.06 -5.69
C THR A 37 -1.41 -5.09 -4.55
N LEU A 38 -2.28 -5.48 -3.62
CA LEU A 38 -2.56 -4.69 -2.43
C LEU A 38 -1.31 -4.56 -1.55
N LEU A 39 -0.57 -5.65 -1.34
CA LEU A 39 0.64 -5.64 -0.52
C LEU A 39 1.75 -4.76 -1.13
N GLU A 40 1.96 -4.82 -2.44
CA GLU A 40 2.88 -3.91 -3.14
C GLU A 40 2.45 -2.45 -3.00
N GLY A 41 1.15 -2.16 -3.16
CA GLY A 41 0.59 -0.83 -2.96
C GLY A 41 0.80 -0.31 -1.53
N LEU A 42 0.58 -1.16 -0.53
CA LEU A 42 0.77 -0.85 0.87
C LEU A 42 2.25 -0.59 1.20
N GLY A 43 3.16 -1.43 0.70
CA GLY A 43 4.59 -1.23 0.86
C GLY A 43 5.06 0.10 0.28
N ARG A 44 4.60 0.45 -0.93
CA ARG A 44 4.90 1.76 -1.55
C ARG A 44 4.33 2.91 -0.73
N ALA A 45 3.10 2.79 -0.23
CA ALA A 45 2.48 3.83 0.58
C ALA A 45 3.31 4.18 1.83
N PHE A 46 3.73 3.17 2.60
CA PHE A 46 4.57 3.39 3.78
C PHE A 46 5.96 3.90 3.44
N TYR A 47 6.56 3.42 2.35
CA TYR A 47 7.84 3.93 1.88
C TYR A 47 7.75 5.42 1.50
N TRP A 48 6.76 5.80 0.71
CA TRP A 48 6.54 7.19 0.32
C TRP A 48 6.22 8.09 1.51
N GLN A 49 5.42 7.61 2.48
CA GLN A 49 5.18 8.32 3.71
C GLN A 49 6.49 8.58 4.47
N LYS A 50 7.36 7.59 4.58
CA LYS A 50 8.69 7.77 5.18
C LYS A 50 9.55 8.79 4.44
N LEU A 51 9.49 8.84 3.11
CA LEU A 51 10.19 9.87 2.32
C LEU A 51 9.67 11.28 2.58
N LEU A 52 8.36 11.42 2.80
CA LEU A 52 7.74 12.69 3.16
C LEU A 52 8.11 13.09 4.60
N ASP A 53 8.00 12.16 5.55
CA ASP A 53 8.29 12.41 6.97
C ASP A 53 9.77 12.74 7.23
N SER A 54 10.68 12.12 6.46
CA SER A 54 12.12 12.41 6.51
C SER A 54 12.51 13.68 5.76
N GLY A 55 11.59 14.30 5.01
CA GLY A 55 11.85 15.47 4.19
C GLY A 55 12.71 15.20 2.94
N VAL A 56 13.04 13.95 2.64
CA VAL A 56 13.76 13.56 1.40
C VAL A 56 12.95 13.96 0.18
N MET A 57 11.62 13.81 0.25
CA MET A 57 10.70 14.26 -0.78
C MET A 57 9.84 15.42 -0.27
N PRO A 58 9.74 16.54 -1.01
CA PRO A 58 9.04 17.73 -0.52
C PRO A 58 7.51 17.63 -0.60
N SER A 59 6.97 16.74 -1.44
CA SER A 59 5.52 16.53 -1.57
C SER A 59 5.19 15.24 -2.34
N GLY A 60 3.94 14.78 -2.24
CA GLY A 60 3.42 13.68 -3.05
C GLY A 60 3.52 13.93 -4.56
N SER A 61 3.43 15.19 -5.02
CA SER A 61 3.65 15.53 -6.42
C SER A 61 5.11 15.35 -6.86
N ALA A 62 6.08 15.57 -5.96
CA ALA A 62 7.48 15.26 -6.25
C ALA A 62 7.71 13.76 -6.38
N ILE A 63 7.10 12.97 -5.50
CA ILE A 63 7.09 11.50 -5.58
C ILE A 63 6.47 11.04 -6.91
N ALA A 64 5.33 11.59 -7.30
CA ALA A 64 4.67 11.27 -8.57
C ALA A 64 5.58 11.50 -9.79
N ARG A 65 6.32 12.62 -9.79
CA ARG A 65 7.30 12.91 -10.86
C ARG A 65 8.47 11.94 -10.85
N ALA A 66 9.00 11.61 -9.67
CA ALA A 66 10.12 10.66 -9.53
C ALA A 66 9.74 9.25 -9.99
N GLU A 67 8.54 8.79 -9.64
CA GLU A 67 7.99 7.47 -9.99
C GLU A 67 7.35 7.43 -11.39
N LYS A 68 7.26 8.58 -12.08
CA LYS A 68 6.54 8.74 -13.37
C LYS A 68 5.08 8.28 -13.30
N LEU A 69 4.43 8.55 -12.17
CA LEU A 69 3.04 8.22 -11.90
C LEU A 69 2.16 9.47 -11.94
N HIS A 70 0.86 9.26 -12.11
CA HIS A 70 -0.12 10.33 -11.93
C HIS A 70 -0.21 10.71 -10.43
N PRO A 71 -0.28 12.00 -10.06
CA PRO A 71 -0.40 12.42 -8.67
C PRO A 71 -1.56 11.77 -7.91
N SER A 72 -2.68 11.50 -8.58
CA SER A 72 -3.81 10.78 -7.96
C SER A 72 -3.42 9.40 -7.45
N VAL A 73 -2.63 8.63 -8.22
CA VAL A 73 -2.19 7.29 -7.80
C VAL A 73 -1.36 7.37 -6.53
N VAL A 74 -0.46 8.35 -6.44
CA VAL A 74 0.35 8.56 -5.23
C VAL A 74 -0.53 8.91 -4.03
N ASN A 75 -1.49 9.81 -4.20
CA ASN A 75 -2.41 10.18 -3.12
C ASN A 75 -3.32 9.01 -2.71
N GLU A 76 -3.81 8.23 -3.66
CA GLU A 76 -4.64 7.04 -3.42
C GLU A 76 -3.88 5.98 -2.62
N LEU A 77 -2.61 5.73 -2.97
CA LEU A 77 -1.78 4.79 -2.22
C LEU A 77 -1.39 5.35 -0.85
N LEU A 78 -1.01 6.62 -0.75
CA LEU A 78 -0.70 7.26 0.54
C LEU A 78 -1.88 7.20 1.52
N ARG A 79 -3.13 7.19 1.05
CA ARG A 79 -4.30 6.98 1.92
C ARG A 79 -4.31 5.62 2.61
N LEU A 80 -3.63 4.61 2.08
CA LEU A 80 -3.52 3.30 2.73
C LEU A 80 -2.73 3.37 4.04
N THR A 81 -1.90 4.39 4.26
CA THR A 81 -1.18 4.56 5.54
C THR A 81 -2.10 4.97 6.70
N LEU A 82 -3.32 5.41 6.40
CA LEU A 82 -4.35 5.77 7.38
C LEU A 82 -5.14 4.55 7.89
N LEU A 83 -4.88 3.36 7.34
CA LEU A 83 -5.53 2.13 7.78
C LEU A 83 -5.19 1.81 9.24
N ALA A 84 -6.16 1.26 9.95
CA ALA A 84 -5.95 0.74 11.29
C ALA A 84 -4.86 -0.36 11.26
N PRO A 85 -3.95 -0.38 12.25
CA PRO A 85 -2.81 -1.30 12.25
C PRO A 85 -3.24 -2.77 12.30
N ASP A 86 -4.37 -3.08 12.93
CA ASP A 86 -4.96 -4.42 12.93
C ASP A 86 -5.43 -4.86 11.54
N ILE A 87 -5.98 -3.96 10.72
CA ILE A 87 -6.39 -4.23 9.34
C ILE A 87 -5.17 -4.47 8.45
N VAL A 88 -4.12 -3.65 8.59
CA VAL A 88 -2.84 -3.88 7.92
C VAL A 88 -2.28 -5.25 8.27
N GLY A 89 -2.32 -5.63 9.55
CA GLY A 89 -1.92 -6.96 10.00
C GLY A 89 -2.73 -8.09 9.37
N GLN A 90 -4.04 -7.89 9.15
CA GLN A 90 -4.89 -8.86 8.47
C GLN A 90 -4.52 -9.04 7.00
N PHE A 91 -4.23 -7.96 6.28
CA PHE A 91 -3.79 -8.04 4.87
C PHE A 91 -2.43 -8.75 4.75
N LEU A 92 -1.50 -8.43 5.65
CA LEU A 92 -0.21 -9.11 5.74
C LEU A 92 -0.33 -10.59 6.12
N ALA A 93 -1.39 -10.98 6.85
CA ALA A 93 -1.69 -12.36 7.19
C ALA A 93 -2.49 -13.12 6.10
N GLY A 94 -2.84 -12.47 4.98
CA GLY A 94 -3.64 -13.07 3.91
C GLY A 94 -5.12 -13.24 4.29
N ARG A 95 -5.56 -12.63 5.39
CA ARG A 95 -6.95 -12.60 5.84
C ARG A 95 -7.66 -11.37 5.29
N GLN A 96 -7.60 -11.20 3.98
CA GLN A 96 -8.25 -10.09 3.31
C GLN A 96 -9.68 -10.48 2.92
N PRO A 97 -10.69 -9.62 3.16
CA PRO A 97 -12.03 -9.87 2.67
C PRO A 97 -12.03 -10.02 1.14
N TRP A 98 -12.69 -11.06 0.61
CA TRP A 98 -12.54 -11.48 -0.78
C TRP A 98 -12.93 -10.44 -1.83
N ARG A 99 -13.83 -9.51 -1.49
CA ARG A 99 -14.26 -8.42 -2.38
C ARG A 99 -13.40 -7.17 -2.26
N LEU A 100 -12.60 -7.08 -1.20
CA LEU A 100 -11.73 -5.93 -0.96
C LEU A 100 -10.46 -6.12 -1.78
N ASN A 101 -10.08 -5.14 -2.58
CA ASN A 101 -8.85 -5.15 -3.38
C ASN A 101 -8.30 -3.72 -3.48
N LEU A 102 -7.09 -3.56 -4.01
CA LEU A 102 -6.48 -2.24 -4.17
C LEU A 102 -7.38 -1.24 -4.94
N MET A 103 -8.09 -1.72 -5.96
CA MET A 103 -8.98 -0.88 -6.78
C MET A 103 -10.17 -0.34 -5.99
N TRP A 104 -10.64 -1.07 -4.96
CA TRP A 104 -11.67 -0.56 -4.05
C TRP A 104 -11.16 0.67 -3.29
N PHE A 105 -9.95 0.62 -2.73
CA PHE A 105 -9.35 1.75 -2.00
C PHE A 105 -9.07 2.98 -2.88
N GLN A 106 -8.73 2.74 -4.15
CA GLN A 106 -8.53 3.82 -5.12
C GLN A 106 -9.84 4.55 -5.46
N ARG A 107 -10.97 3.81 -5.51
CA ARG A 107 -12.28 4.36 -5.92
C ARG A 107 -13.13 4.90 -4.79
N ASN A 108 -12.93 4.40 -3.57
CA ASN A 108 -13.77 4.73 -2.43
C ASN A 108 -13.00 5.53 -1.38
N PRO A 109 -13.65 6.50 -0.71
CA PRO A 109 -13.05 7.19 0.43
C PRO A 109 -12.82 6.19 1.58
N LEU A 110 -11.74 6.40 2.32
CA LEU A 110 -11.39 5.59 3.48
C LEU A 110 -11.80 6.42 4.70
N PRO A 111 -12.68 5.89 5.57
CA PRO A 111 -13.01 6.56 6.82
C PRO A 111 -11.73 6.88 7.62
N VAL A 112 -11.66 8.06 8.21
CA VAL A 112 -10.53 8.42 9.08
C VAL A 112 -10.64 7.71 10.43
N ASP A 113 -11.86 7.43 10.87
CA ASP A 113 -12.13 6.72 12.11
C ASP A 113 -11.87 5.21 11.96
N TRP A 114 -11.03 4.65 12.83
CA TRP A 114 -10.67 3.24 12.80
C TRP A 114 -11.82 2.29 13.15
N GLN A 115 -12.80 2.73 13.94
CA GLN A 115 -13.98 1.92 14.22
C GLN A 115 -14.86 1.81 12.98
N GLU A 116 -15.05 2.90 12.24
CA GLU A 116 -15.75 2.87 10.95
C GLU A 116 -15.00 2.00 9.92
N GLN A 117 -13.67 2.02 9.91
CA GLN A 117 -12.88 1.12 9.07
C GLN A 117 -13.11 -0.35 9.43
N ARG A 118 -13.15 -0.70 10.72
CA ARG A 118 -13.41 -2.10 11.14
C ARG A 118 -14.82 -2.57 10.77
N GLN A 119 -15.82 -1.72 10.96
CA GLN A 119 -17.19 -2.01 10.53
C GLN A 119 -17.28 -2.23 9.02
N LEU A 120 -16.58 -1.39 8.24
CA LEU A 120 -16.47 -1.56 6.80
C LEU A 120 -15.87 -2.94 6.44
N MET A 121 -14.81 -3.38 7.12
CA MET A 121 -14.22 -4.71 6.89
C MET A 121 -15.23 -5.83 7.20
N GLN A 122 -15.97 -5.72 8.30
CA GLN A 122 -17.01 -6.68 8.68
C GLN A 122 -18.14 -6.77 7.63
N CYS A 123 -18.57 -5.64 7.05
CA CYS A 123 -19.57 -5.66 5.98
C CYS A 123 -19.14 -6.47 4.75
N PHE A 124 -17.83 -6.59 4.47
CA PHE A 124 -17.33 -7.43 3.39
C PHE A 124 -17.25 -8.92 3.73
N GLU A 125 -17.29 -9.27 5.02
CA GLU A 125 -17.27 -10.64 5.52
C GLU A 125 -18.69 -11.24 5.65
N GLU A 126 -19.70 -10.43 5.96
CA GLU A 126 -21.07 -10.88 6.24
C GLU A 126 -21.93 -11.23 5.00
N GLU A 127 -21.53 -10.83 3.78
CA GLU A 127 -22.24 -11.18 2.54
C GLU A 127 -21.86 -12.57 1.98
N GLU A 128 -21.86 -13.60 2.84
CA GLU A 128 -21.79 -15.05 2.48
C GLU A 128 -23.15 -15.66 2.13
#